data_AF-A0A0G4MK24-F1
#
_entry.id   AF-A0A0G4MK24-F1
#
_cell.length_a   1.000
_cell.length_b   1.000
_cell.length_c   1.000
_cell.angle_alpha   90.00
_cell.angle_beta   90.00
_cell.angle_gamma   90.00
#
_symmetry.space_group_name_H-M   'P 1'
#
loop_
_entity.id
_entity.type
_entity.pdbx_description
1 polymer ?
#
loop_
_entity_poly.entity_id
_entity_poly.type
_entity_poly.pdbx_seq_one_letter_code
_entity_poly.pdbx_strand_id
1 'polypeptide(L)'
;MLFLMYAVKPALLWLLRKTGNIEDGPSQSMISLILLIALASAFFTAIIGVHAIFGGFMVGLILPRENSFNIKVTEKLEDLIGAIFLPLYFTLSGLKTDIGLLDSGIAWGYVAA
;
A
#
# COMPACT_ATOMS: atom_id res chain seq x y z
N MET A 1 -12.38 0.68 10.80
CA MET A 1 -12.64 -0.55 10.00
C MET A 1 -14.10 -0.67 9.56
N LEU A 2 -15.08 -0.71 10.47
CA LEU A 2 -16.51 -0.79 10.08
C LEU A 2 -16.94 0.33 9.12
N PHE A 3 -16.54 1.58 9.38
CA PHE A 3 -16.79 2.71 8.47
C PHE A 3 -16.29 2.46 7.04
N LEU A 4 -15.13 1.82 6.89
CA LEU A 4 -14.51 1.56 5.59
C LEU A 4 -15.34 0.54 4.78
N MET A 5 -15.85 -0.49 5.46
CA MET A 5 -16.70 -1.51 4.84
C MET A 5 -18.13 -1.01 4.55
N TYR A 6 -18.71 -0.20 5.43
CA TYR A 6 -20.12 0.20 5.34
C TYR A 6 -20.37 1.54 4.65
N ALA A 7 -19.40 2.46 4.63
CA ALA A 7 -19.55 3.76 3.94
C ALA A 7 -18.62 3.86 2.73
N VAL A 8 -17.32 3.58 2.90
CA VAL A 8 -16.32 3.80 1.83
C VAL A 8 -16.50 2.81 0.68
N LYS A 9 -16.68 1.52 0.97
CA LYS A 9 -16.90 0.49 -0.06
C LYS A 9 -18.11 0.78 -0.98
N PRO A 10 -19.34 1.03 -0.47
CA PRO A 10 -20.47 1.31 -1.35
C PRO A 10 -20.31 2.64 -2.10
N ALA A 11 -19.71 3.66 -1.47
CA ALA A 11 -19.40 4.92 -2.16
C ALA A 11 -18.40 4.72 -3.31
N LEU A 12 -17.35 3.92 -3.09
CA LEU A 12 -16.35 3.58 -4.11
C LEU A 12 -16.99 2.80 -5.26
N LEU A 13 -17.80 1.79 -4.98
CA LEU A 13 -18.52 1.01 -5.99
C LEU A 13 -19.49 1.89 -6.79
N TRP A 14 -20.21 2.80 -6.12
CA TRP A 14 -21.10 3.74 -6.78
C TRP A 14 -20.33 4.69 -7.71
N LEU A 15 -19.19 5.23 -7.26
CA LEU A 15 -18.35 6.11 -8.07
C LEU A 15 -17.75 5.38 -9.27
N LEU A 16 -17.28 4.15 -9.07
CA LEU A 16 -16.72 3.29 -10.11
C LEU A 16 -17.74 2.95 -11.20
N ARG A 17 -18.97 2.62 -10.82
CA ARG A 17 -20.07 2.38 -11.77
C ARG A 17 -20.47 3.65 -12.51
N LYS A 18 -20.54 4.80 -11.82
CA LYS A 18 -20.90 6.08 -12.43
C LYS A 18 -19.85 6.58 -13.43
N THR A 19 -18.58 6.26 -13.19
CA THR A 19 -17.46 6.70 -14.04
C THR A 19 -17.11 5.72 -15.16
N GLY A 20 -17.72 4.53 -15.21
CA GLY A 20 -17.38 3.50 -16.21
C GLY A 20 -16.01 2.84 -16.01
N ASN A 21 -15.25 3.24 -14.98
CA ASN A 21 -13.87 2.79 -14.71
C ASN A 21 -13.74 1.28 -14.42
N ILE A 22 -14.86 0.58 -14.20
CA ILE A 22 -14.86 -0.89 -14.05
C ILE A 22 -14.62 -1.57 -15.41
N GLU A 23 -15.09 -0.99 -16.51
CA GLU A 23 -15.00 -1.57 -17.86
C GLU A 23 -13.74 -1.10 -18.58
N ASP A 24 -13.50 0.22 -18.62
CA ASP A 24 -12.35 0.82 -19.32
C ASP A 24 -11.02 0.71 -18.54
N GLY A 25 -11.09 0.34 -17.26
CA GLY A 25 -9.94 0.30 -16.35
C GLY A 25 -9.79 1.57 -15.50
N PRO A 26 -8.91 1.54 -14.48
CA PRO A 26 -8.80 2.64 -13.53
C PRO A 26 -8.15 3.88 -14.15
N SER A 27 -8.90 4.99 -14.20
CA SER A 27 -8.34 6.31 -14.50
C SER A 27 -7.24 6.70 -13.52
N GLN A 28 -6.33 7.58 -13.93
CA GLN A 28 -5.27 8.09 -13.06
C GLN A 28 -5.84 8.78 -11.80
N SER A 29 -6.93 9.53 -11.94
CA SER A 29 -7.64 10.14 -10.81
C SER A 29 -8.20 9.10 -9.83
N MET A 30 -8.69 7.95 -10.32
CA MET A 30 -9.18 6.86 -9.48
C MET A 30 -8.05 6.20 -8.70
N ILE A 31 -6.89 5.98 -9.34
CA ILE A 31 -5.69 5.45 -8.66
C ILE A 31 -5.27 6.39 -7.53
N SER A 32 -5.17 7.68 -7.82
CA SER A 32 -4.84 8.70 -6.81
C SER A 32 -5.85 8.70 -5.66
N LEU A 33 -7.16 8.57 -5.96
CA LEU A 33 -8.19 8.50 -4.93
C LEU A 33 -8.05 7.24 -4.06
N ILE A 34 -7.83 6.06 -4.65
CA ILE A 34 -7.61 4.82 -3.92
C ILE A 34 -6.37 4.93 -3.03
N LEU A 35 -5.29 5.51 -3.54
CA LEU A 35 -4.06 5.74 -2.77
C LEU A 35 -4.32 6.70 -1.60
N LEU A 36 -5.06 7.79 -1.81
CA LEU A 36 -5.45 8.71 -0.73
C LEU A 36 -6.30 8.01 0.34
N ILE A 37 -7.25 7.17 -0.06
CA ILE A 37 -8.06 6.36 0.87
C ILE A 37 -7.17 5.39 1.65
N ALA A 38 -6.20 4.74 1.00
CA ALA A 38 -5.22 3.85 1.65
C ALA A 38 -4.37 4.58 2.69
N LEU A 39 -3.81 5.73 2.34
CA LEU A 39 -2.99 6.54 3.24
C LEU A 39 -3.81 7.11 4.42
N ALA A 40 -5.00 7.63 4.15
CA ALA A 40 -5.91 8.11 5.20
C ALA A 40 -6.32 6.97 6.14
N SER A 41 -6.64 5.79 5.60
CA SER A 41 -6.97 4.61 6.39
C SER A 41 -5.81 4.16 7.28
N ALA A 42 -4.58 4.12 6.74
CA ALA A 42 -3.37 3.80 7.48
C ALA A 42 -3.13 4.82 8.63
N PHE A 43 -3.29 6.11 8.34
CA PHE A 43 -3.15 7.19 9.31
C PHE A 43 -4.16 7.08 10.46
N PHE A 44 -5.46 6.92 10.17
CA PHE A 44 -6.48 6.74 11.20
C PHE A 44 -6.27 5.46 12.02
N THR A 45 -5.84 4.38 11.38
CA THR A 45 -5.55 3.10 12.05
C THR A 45 -4.39 3.26 13.03
N ALA A 46 -3.36 4.03 12.67
CA ALA A 46 -2.25 4.37 13.56
C ALA A 46 -2.71 5.21 14.78
N ILE A 47 -3.60 6.18 14.58
CA ILE A 47 -4.12 7.04 15.66
C ILE A 47 -4.85 6.23 16.74
N ILE A 48 -5.64 5.23 16.34
CA ILE A 48 -6.41 4.38 17.27
C ILE A 48 -5.55 3.30 17.96
N GLY A 49 -4.21 3.35 17.80
CA GLY A 49 -3.27 2.42 18.43
C GLY A 49 -3.10 1.09 17.71
N VAL A 50 -3.63 0.95 16.49
CA VAL A 50 -3.47 -0.25 15.66
C VAL A 50 -2.34 -0.03 14.66
N HIS A 51 -1.70 -1.11 14.19
CA HIS A 51 -0.62 -1.00 13.21
C HIS A 51 -1.12 -0.42 11.88
N ALA A 52 -0.42 0.58 11.32
CA ALA A 52 -0.85 1.31 10.12
C ALA A 52 -1.09 0.42 8.89
N ILE A 53 -0.35 -0.70 8.80
CA ILE A 53 -0.46 -1.70 7.72
C ILE A 53 -1.91 -2.21 7.58
N PHE A 54 -2.62 -2.38 8.70
CA PHE A 54 -4.00 -2.85 8.68
C PHE A 54 -4.94 -1.89 7.94
N GLY A 55 -4.67 -0.58 7.99
CA GLY A 55 -5.45 0.43 7.30
C GLY A 55 -5.37 0.28 5.78
N GLY A 56 -4.15 0.12 5.24
CA GLY A 56 -3.95 -0.13 3.81
C GLY A 56 -4.50 -1.48 3.36
N PHE A 57 -4.30 -2.52 4.17
CA PHE A 57 -4.86 -3.86 3.92
C PHE A 57 -6.39 -3.84 3.77
N MET A 58 -7.09 -3.11 4.65
CA MET A 58 -8.54 -2.98 4.57
C MET A 58 -9.01 -2.32 3.27
N VAL A 59 -8.24 -1.35 2.76
CA VAL A 59 -8.54 -0.69 1.47
C VAL A 59 -8.40 -1.69 0.33
N GLY A 60 -7.36 -2.52 0.33
CA GLY A 60 -7.22 -3.60 -0.65
C GLY A 60 -8.39 -4.60 -0.64
N LEU A 61 -8.93 -4.91 0.55
CA LEU A 61 -10.09 -5.82 0.69
C LEU A 61 -11.41 -5.26 0.13
N ILE A 62 -11.58 -3.94 0.13
CA ILE A 62 -12.82 -3.33 -0.38
C ILE A 62 -12.82 -3.11 -1.90
N LEU A 63 -11.67 -3.21 -2.57
CA LEU A 63 -11.57 -3.04 -4.02
C LEU A 63 -12.41 -4.11 -4.75
N PRO A 64 -13.16 -3.73 -5.80
CA PRO A 64 -13.91 -4.70 -6.58
C PRO A 64 -12.97 -5.63 -7.35
N ARG A 65 -13.40 -6.89 -7.45
CA ARG A 65 -12.72 -7.93 -8.26
C ARG A 65 -13.33 -8.07 -9.66
N GLU A 66 -14.38 -7.31 -9.94
CA GLU A 66 -15.03 -7.23 -11.26
C GLU A 66 -14.01 -6.74 -12.30
N ASN A 67 -14.00 -7.36 -13.50
CA ASN A 67 -13.13 -6.99 -14.62
C ASN A 67 -11.63 -6.87 -14.29
N SER A 68 -11.16 -7.63 -13.30
CA SER A 68 -9.77 -7.58 -12.80
C SER A 68 -9.35 -6.17 -12.36
N PHE A 69 -10.29 -5.34 -11.89
CA PHE A 69 -10.02 -3.97 -11.48
C PHE A 69 -8.96 -3.91 -10.38
N ASN A 70 -9.05 -4.78 -9.37
CA ASN A 70 -8.05 -4.90 -8.31
C ASN A 70 -6.64 -5.17 -8.86
N ILE A 71 -6.50 -6.03 -9.88
CA ILE A 71 -5.20 -6.33 -10.50
C ILE A 71 -4.64 -5.09 -11.19
N LYS A 72 -5.45 -4.40 -12.01
CA LYS A 72 -5.06 -3.17 -12.71
C LYS A 72 -4.65 -2.04 -11.74
N VAL A 73 -5.30 -1.97 -10.58
CA VAL A 73 -4.91 -1.03 -9.51
C VAL A 73 -3.58 -1.44 -8.89
N THR A 74 -3.40 -2.73 -8.59
CA THR A 74 -2.15 -3.26 -8.02
C THR A 74 -0.96 -2.99 -8.94
N GLU A 75 -1.06 -3.29 -10.24
CA GLU A 75 0.02 -3.05 -11.21
C GLU A 75 0.50 -1.60 -11.18
N LYS A 76 -0.43 -0.63 -11.18
CA LYS A 76 -0.09 0.80 -11.11
C LYS A 76 0.50 1.22 -9.77
N LEU A 77 0.13 0.54 -8.67
CA LEU A 77 0.74 0.79 -7.36
C LEU A 77 2.13 0.16 -7.28
N GLU A 78 2.35 -1.00 -7.89
CA GLU A 78 3.66 -1.66 -7.95
C GLU A 78 4.69 -0.78 -8.67
N ASP A 79 4.32 -0.11 -9.76
CA ASP A 79 5.19 0.86 -10.44
C ASP A 79 5.65 1.97 -9.48
N LEU A 80 4.71 2.54 -8.70
CA LEU A 80 4.99 3.60 -7.73
C LEU A 80 5.87 3.08 -6.57
N ILE A 81 5.56 1.88 -6.08
CA ILE A 81 6.31 1.24 -4.99
C ILE A 81 7.74 0.96 -5.44
N GLY A 82 7.92 0.36 -6.62
CA GLY A 82 9.22 0.02 -7.19
C GLY A 82 10.06 1.25 -7.53
N ALA A 83 9.45 2.29 -8.09
CA ALA A 83 10.17 3.49 -8.50
C ALA A 83 10.57 4.42 -7.33
N ILE A 84 9.76 4.47 -6.25
CA ILE A 84 9.94 5.47 -5.19
C ILE A 84 10.08 4.83 -3.80
N PHE A 85 9.08 4.07 -3.35
CA PHE A 85 9.01 3.62 -1.96
C PHE A 85 10.11 2.60 -1.62
N LEU A 86 10.41 1.69 -2.53
CA LEU A 86 11.38 0.62 -2.33
C LEU A 86 12.83 1.15 -2.27
N PRO A 87 13.29 2.03 -3.17
CA PRO A 87 14.56 2.74 -3.02
C PRO A 87 14.66 3.52 -1.71
N LEU A 88 13.62 4.29 -1.35
CA LEU A 88 13.62 5.05 -0.09
C LEU A 88 13.70 4.13 1.13
N TYR A 89 12.98 3.01 1.12
CA TYR A 89 13.04 2.01 2.17
C TYR A 89 14.46 1.46 2.32
N PHE A 90 15.12 1.07 1.22
CA PHE A 90 16.49 0.56 1.27
C PHE A 90 17.50 1.61 1.69
N THR A 91 17.37 2.86 1.25
CA THR A 91 18.24 3.96 1.72
C THR A 91 18.08 4.18 3.22
N LEU A 92 16.85 4.27 3.72
CA LEU A 92 16.59 4.48 5.16
C LEU A 92 17.03 3.30 6.01
N SER A 93 16.78 2.07 5.55
CA SER A 93 17.23 0.86 6.25
C SER A 93 18.75 0.79 6.25
N GLY A 94 19.39 1.03 5.10
CA GLY A 94 20.85 0.98 4.97
C GLY A 94 21.57 2.04 5.80
N LEU A 95 21.06 3.28 5.84
CA LEU A 95 21.62 4.33 6.70
C LEU A 95 21.48 4.05 8.19
N LYS A 96 20.47 3.26 8.59
CA LYS A 96 20.29 2.81 9.98
C LYS A 96 21.09 1.56 10.31
N THR A 97 21.64 0.87 9.30
CA THR A 97 22.49 -0.30 9.49
C THR A 97 23.88 0.14 9.90
N ASP A 98 24.29 -0.25 11.11
CA ASP A 98 25.65 -0.03 11.59
C ASP A 98 26.54 -1.23 11.23
N ILE A 99 27.35 -1.07 10.18
CA ILE A 99 28.33 -2.07 9.74
C ILE A 99 29.46 -2.23 10.79
N GLY A 100 29.68 -1.24 11.66
CA GLY A 100 30.65 -1.31 12.74
C GLY A 100 30.36 -2.39 13.78
N LEU A 101 29.12 -2.87 13.87
CA LEU A 101 28.75 -4.04 14.69
C LEU A 101 29.30 -5.36 14.13
N LEU A 102 29.78 -5.38 12.88
CA LEU A 102 30.47 -6.53 12.27
C LEU A 102 31.97 -6.44 12.54
N ASP A 103 32.35 -6.44 13.81
CA ASP A 103 33.72 -6.22 14.28
C ASP A 103 34.57 -7.50 14.38
N SER A 104 33.97 -8.68 14.19
CA SER A 104 34.63 -9.97 14.33
C SER A 104 34.39 -10.90 13.13
N GLY A 105 35.35 -11.80 12.88
CA GLY A 105 35.22 -12.81 11.83
C GLY A 105 34.02 -13.76 12.03
N ILE A 106 33.57 -13.95 13.28
CA ILE A 106 32.36 -14.73 13.60
C ILE A 106 31.11 -13.93 13.23
N ALA A 107 31.06 -12.63 13.53
CA ALA A 107 29.95 -11.76 13.12
C ALA A 107 29.80 -11.68 11.60
N TRP A 108 30.92 -11.57 10.86
CA TRP A 108 30.93 -11.69 9.41
C TRP A 108 30.50 -13.09 8.93
N GLY A 109 30.90 -14.14 9.66
CA GLY A 109 30.48 -15.51 9.39
C GLY A 109 28.95 -15.70 9.45
N TYR A 110 28.25 -15.01 10.34
CA TYR A 110 26.77 -15.05 10.40
C TYR A 110 26.08 -14.30 9.26
N VAL A 111 26.73 -13.30 8.64
CA VAL A 111 26.16 -12.54 7.51
C VAL A 111 26.41 -13.24 6.18
N ALA A 112 27.54 -13.93 6.04
CA ALA A 112 27.96 -14.59 4.81
C ALA A 112 27.49 -16.05 4.67
N ALA A 113 27.05 -16.69 5.76
CA ALA A 113 26.47 -18.03 5.78
C ALA A 113 24.96 -18.01 5.52
#